data_AF-A0A9E1MHC8-F1
#
_entry.id   AF-A0A9E1MHC8-F1
#
_cell.length_a   1.000
_cell.length_b   1.000
_cell.length_c   1.000
_cell.angle_alpha   90.00
_cell.angle_beta   90.00
_cell.angle_gamma   90.00
#
_symmetry.space_group_name_H-M   'P 1'
#
loop_
_entity.id
_entity.type
_entity.pdbx_description
1 polymer ?
#
loop_
_entity_poly.entity_id
_entity_poly.type
_entity_poly.pdbx_seq_one_letter_code
_entity_poly.pdbx_strand_id
1 'polypeptide(L)'
;MKVIDYYQEYKEKYPEYIIFIKVGKFYEVYFEDTKLIHILTGYKISKTQNGVEQVGFPTTSLSKVIKEISKRKINYILIEKDEVYKIVEKKRFQRNQYSDIKQQFYDVYQLQKRIYHIQETLLQHIHDHNIHEVLTQIENLYG
;
A
#
# COMPACT_ATOMS: atom_id res chain seq x y z
N MET A 1 12.00 19.37 -10.19
CA MET A 1 11.32 18.07 -10.06
C MET A 1 10.57 17.99 -8.76
N LYS A 2 9.35 17.46 -8.82
CA LYS A 2 8.51 17.12 -7.66
C LYS A 2 9.00 15.80 -7.06
N VAL A 3 8.69 15.52 -5.80
CA VAL A 3 9.03 14.25 -5.09
C VAL A 3 8.67 13.01 -5.93
N ILE A 4 7.51 13.08 -6.59
CA ILE A 4 6.94 11.99 -7.40
C ILE A 4 7.83 11.65 -8.59
N ASP A 5 8.44 12.65 -9.24
CA ASP A 5 9.33 12.44 -10.38
C ASP A 5 10.55 11.63 -9.95
N TYR A 6 11.15 11.97 -8.80
CA TYR A 6 12.25 11.19 -8.22
C TYR A 6 11.81 9.78 -7.87
N TYR A 7 10.61 9.61 -7.31
CA TYR A 7 10.09 8.27 -7.05
C TYR A 7 10.07 7.42 -8.33
N GLN A 8 9.57 7.96 -9.44
CA GLN A 8 9.51 7.25 -10.72
C GLN A 8 10.91 6.91 -11.23
N GLU A 9 11.86 7.86 -11.22
CA GLU A 9 13.24 7.61 -11.65
C GLU A 9 13.89 6.47 -10.85
N TYR A 10 13.73 6.46 -9.53
CA TYR A 10 14.25 5.38 -8.69
C TYR A 10 13.51 4.07 -8.92
N LYS A 11 12.20 4.11 -9.17
CA LYS A 11 11.40 2.92 -9.46
C LYS A 11 11.76 2.30 -10.81
N GLU A 12 12.00 3.11 -11.83
CA GLU A 12 12.48 2.66 -13.14
C GLU A 12 13.86 2.00 -13.03
N LYS A 13 14.76 2.57 -12.23
CA LYS A 13 16.09 2.01 -11.97
C LYS A 13 16.05 0.75 -11.09
N TYR A 14 15.07 0.65 -10.21
CA TYR A 14 14.94 -0.43 -9.21
C TYR A 14 13.49 -0.98 -9.18
N PRO A 15 13.02 -1.63 -10.26
CA PRO A 15 11.61 -1.99 -10.42
C PRO A 15 11.10 -2.96 -9.34
N GLU A 16 11.97 -3.83 -8.83
CA GLU A 16 11.61 -4.79 -7.79
C GLU A 16 11.88 -4.32 -6.35
N TYR A 17 12.08 -3.02 -6.15
CA TYR A 17 12.28 -2.42 -4.84
C TYR A 17 11.09 -1.55 -4.49
N ILE A 18 10.69 -1.55 -3.22
CA ILE A 18 9.83 -0.48 -2.70
C ILE A 18 10.71 0.75 -2.45
N ILE A 19 10.29 1.88 -2.99
CA ILE A 19 10.96 3.16 -2.77
C ILE A 19 10.21 3.90 -1.65
N PHE A 20 10.91 4.29 -0.58
CA PHE A 20 10.39 5.17 0.46
C PHE A 20 11.10 6.50 0.35
N ILE A 21 10.35 7.58 0.22
CA ILE A 21 10.91 8.92 0.19
C ILE A 21 10.49 9.68 1.44
N LYS A 22 11.47 10.18 2.19
CA LYS A 22 11.20 11.03 3.34
C LYS A 22 10.76 12.41 2.89
N VAL A 23 9.60 12.83 3.37
CA VAL A 23 9.01 14.16 3.17
C VAL A 23 8.66 14.72 4.55
N GLY A 24 9.50 15.63 5.05
CA GLY A 24 9.37 16.18 6.40
C GLY A 24 9.45 15.09 7.49
N LYS A 25 8.36 14.90 8.24
CA LYS A 25 8.26 13.91 9.34
C LYS A 25 7.66 12.57 8.89
N PHE A 26 7.49 12.36 7.58
CA PHE A 26 6.87 11.16 7.03
C PHE A 26 7.80 10.47 6.02
N TYR A 27 7.62 9.17 5.87
CA TYR A 27 8.01 8.45 4.67
C TYR A 27 6.78 8.24 3.79
N GLU A 28 6.93 8.53 2.51
CA GLU A 28 5.88 8.41 1.51
C GLU A 28 6.26 7.38 0.45
N VAL A 29 5.25 6.63 0.02
CA VAL A 29 5.28 5.64 -1.06
C VAL A 29 4.17 5.98 -2.03
N TYR A 30 4.40 5.82 -3.34
CA TYR A 30 3.47 6.24 -4.37
C TYR A 30 3.11 5.10 -5.34
N PHE A 31 2.09 5.33 -6.16
CA PHE A 31 1.66 4.43 -7.23
C PHE A 31 1.34 3.01 -6.73
N GLU A 32 1.77 1.98 -7.47
CA GLU A 32 1.44 0.58 -7.21
C GLU A 32 1.96 0.04 -5.87
N ASP A 33 3.06 0.58 -5.35
CA ASP A 33 3.61 0.14 -4.07
C ASP A 33 2.72 0.53 -2.88
N THR A 34 1.81 1.49 -3.06
CA THR A 34 0.85 1.90 -2.02
C THR A 34 -0.05 0.76 -1.57
N LYS A 35 -0.51 -0.07 -2.50
CA LYS A 35 -1.38 -1.23 -2.21
C LYS A 35 -0.65 -2.26 -1.37
N LEU A 36 0.62 -2.48 -1.68
CA LEU A 36 1.48 -3.38 -0.92
C LEU A 36 1.65 -2.86 0.51
N ILE A 37 2.01 -1.58 0.69
CA ILE A 37 2.15 -1.01 2.04
C ILE A 37 0.81 -1.03 2.79
N HIS A 38 -0.29 -0.67 2.13
CA HIS A 38 -1.63 -0.72 2.71
C HIS A 38 -1.97 -2.11 3.25
N ILE A 39 -1.75 -3.16 2.47
CA ILE A 39 -2.04 -4.54 2.90
C ILE A 39 -1.09 -4.99 4.02
N LEU A 40 0.18 -4.61 3.97
CA LEU A 40 1.17 -5.00 5.00
C LEU A 40 0.95 -4.31 6.35
N THR A 41 0.46 -3.07 6.36
CA THR A 41 0.49 -2.23 7.56
C THR A 41 -0.88 -1.70 7.99
N GLY A 42 -1.88 -1.75 7.11
CA GLY A 42 -3.18 -1.12 7.29
C GLY A 42 -3.20 0.39 7.07
N TYR A 43 -2.09 1.01 6.62
CA TYR A 43 -2.08 2.47 6.39
C TYR A 43 -2.99 2.85 5.24
N LYS A 44 -3.77 3.93 5.42
CA LYS A 44 -4.76 4.39 4.44
C LYS A 44 -4.08 4.88 3.16
N ILE A 45 -4.56 4.39 2.01
CA ILE A 45 -4.22 4.96 0.70
C ILE A 45 -4.97 6.29 0.54
N SER A 46 -4.24 7.35 0.24
CA SER A 46 -4.78 8.67 -0.09
C SER A 46 -4.34 9.07 -1.50
N LYS A 47 -4.79 10.23 -1.99
CA LYS A 47 -4.34 10.79 -3.26
C LYS A 47 -3.65 12.12 -3.02
N THR A 48 -2.56 12.34 -3.74
CA THR A 48 -1.93 13.67 -3.85
C THR A 48 -2.88 14.64 -4.55
N GLN A 49 -2.56 15.94 -4.54
CA GLN A 49 -3.31 16.97 -5.27
C GLN A 49 -3.43 16.65 -6.78
N ASN A 50 -2.45 15.95 -7.35
CA ASN A 50 -2.45 15.55 -8.77
C ASN A 50 -3.11 14.19 -9.00
N GLY A 51 -3.80 13.62 -8.00
CA GLY A 51 -4.53 12.35 -8.12
C GLY A 51 -3.68 11.08 -7.99
N VAL A 52 -2.37 11.20 -7.76
CA VAL A 52 -1.46 10.04 -7.58
C VAL A 52 -1.73 9.37 -6.23
N GLU A 53 -1.93 8.06 -6.23
CA GLU A 53 -2.06 7.26 -5.00
C GLU A 53 -0.79 7.38 -4.16
N GLN A 54 -0.97 7.58 -2.86
CA GLN A 54 0.11 7.67 -1.88
C GLN A 54 -0.25 7.00 -0.56
N VAL A 55 0.76 6.45 0.11
CA VAL A 55 0.69 6.02 1.50
C VAL A 55 1.83 6.69 2.25
N GLY A 56 1.49 7.42 3.31
CA GLY A 56 2.46 8.09 4.19
C GLY A 56 2.37 7.54 5.61
N PHE A 57 3.51 7.37 6.27
CA PHE A 57 3.58 7.04 7.69
C PHE A 57 4.67 7.82 8.41
N PRO A 58 4.54 8.08 9.73
CA PRO A 58 5.52 8.84 10.48
C PRO A 58 6.90 8.18 10.47
N THR A 59 7.97 8.96 10.46
CA THR A 59 9.35 8.46 10.53
C THR A 59 9.59 7.57 11.76
N THR A 60 8.89 7.83 12.86
CA THR A 60 8.92 7.01 14.09
C THR A 60 8.38 5.59 13.88
N SER A 61 7.55 5.36 12.86
CA SER A 61 6.99 4.05 12.52
C SER A 61 7.83 3.27 11.51
N LEU A 62 8.94 3.83 11.01
CA LEU A 62 9.75 3.22 9.96
C LEU A 62 10.24 1.81 10.33
N SER A 63 10.72 1.62 11.55
CA SER A 63 11.21 0.32 12.03
C SER A 63 10.13 -0.76 11.96
N LYS A 64 8.88 -0.43 12.28
CA LYS A 64 7.73 -1.34 12.19
C LYS A 64 7.46 -1.70 10.72
N VAL A 65 7.45 -0.72 9.82
CA VAL A 65 7.20 -0.95 8.38
C VAL A 65 8.30 -1.81 7.77
N ILE A 66 9.56 -1.46 8.00
CA ILE A 66 10.72 -2.23 7.52
C ILE A 66 10.71 -3.65 8.07
N LYS A 67 10.26 -3.88 9.31
CA LYS A 67 10.11 -5.22 9.88
C LYS A 67 9.11 -6.06 9.08
N GLU A 68 7.94 -5.53 8.74
CA GLU A 68 6.94 -6.27 7.95
C GLU A 68 7.41 -6.59 6.52
N ILE A 69 8.12 -5.66 5.89
CA ILE A 69 8.74 -5.83 4.57
C ILE A 69 9.85 -6.88 4.62
N SER A 70 10.68 -6.83 5.65
CA SER A 70 11.83 -7.74 5.82
C SER A 70 11.40 -9.17 6.11
N LYS A 71 10.33 -9.38 6.90
CA LYS A 71 9.73 -10.73 7.11
C LYS A 71 9.37 -11.39 5.79
N ARG A 72 9.02 -10.59 4.79
CA ARG A 72 8.61 -11.01 3.46
C ARG A 72 9.73 -10.97 2.43
N LYS A 73 10.96 -10.61 2.83
CA LYS A 73 12.14 -10.55 1.95
C LYS A 73 11.92 -9.63 0.74
N ILE A 74 11.22 -8.52 0.93
CA ILE A 74 10.99 -7.54 -0.12
C ILE A 74 12.13 -6.51 -0.10
N ASN A 75 12.76 -6.31 -1.25
CA ASN A 75 13.78 -5.29 -1.42
C ASN A 75 13.22 -3.87 -1.19
N TYR A 76 14.01 -2.99 -0.58
CA TYR A 76 13.61 -1.60 -0.37
C TYR A 76 14.76 -0.61 -0.47
N ILE A 77 14.41 0.64 -0.76
CA ILE A 77 15.31 1.80 -0.77
C ILE A 77 14.67 2.90 0.09
N LEU A 78 15.45 3.45 1.02
CA LEU A 78 15.11 4.68 1.73
C LEU A 78 15.84 5.83 1.08
N ILE A 79 15.08 6.86 0.75
CA ILE A 79 15.56 8.09 0.14
C ILE A 79 15.24 9.24 1.08
N GLU A 80 16.23 10.08 1.35
CA GLU A 80 16.01 11.33 2.07
C GLU A 80 16.41 12.51 1.19
N LYS A 81 15.71 13.63 1.38
CA LYS A 81 16.06 14.91 0.76
C LYS A 81 16.96 15.68 1.71
N ASP A 82 18.20 15.88 1.28
CA ASP A 82 19.12 16.87 1.84
C ASP A 82 19.17 18.03 0.82
N GLU A 83 20.27 18.21 0.09
CA GLU A 83 20.33 19.05 -1.13
C GLU A 83 19.72 18.35 -2.36
N VAL A 84 19.91 17.03 -2.45
CA VAL A 84 19.35 16.14 -3.49
C VAL A 84 18.67 14.93 -2.85
N TYR A 85 17.78 14.26 -3.59
CA TYR A 85 17.21 12.98 -3.17
C TYR A 85 18.27 11.89 -3.27
N LYS A 86 18.82 11.48 -2.12
CA LYS A 86 19.89 10.49 -2.03
C LYS A 86 19.41 9.22 -1.34
N ILE A 87 19.91 8.08 -1.80
CA ILE A 87 19.73 6.80 -1.11
C ILE A 87 20.47 6.88 0.22
N VAL A 88 19.75 6.80 1.33
CA VAL A 88 20.33 6.68 2.67
C VAL A 88 20.44 5.22 3.12
N GLU A 89 19.57 4.36 2.60
CA GLU A 89 19.60 2.93 2.85
C GLU A 89 19.09 2.17 1.64
N LYS A 90 19.74 1.04 1.33
CA LYS A 90 19.28 0.11 0.31
C LYS A 90 19.45 -1.31 0.82
N LYS A 91 18.34 -2.04 0.93
CA LYS A 91 18.35 -3.43 1.35
C LYS A 91 17.97 -4.34 0.18
N ARG A 92 18.87 -5.27 -0.12
CA ARG A 92 18.65 -6.38 -1.06
C ARG A 92 18.58 -7.70 -0.32
N PHE A 93 17.53 -8.47 -0.54
CA PHE A 93 17.37 -9.85 -0.12
C PHE A 93 17.73 -10.77 -1.29
N GLN A 94 18.41 -11.88 -0.99
CA GLN A 94 18.85 -12.83 -2.02
C GLN A 94 17.67 -13.50 -2.73
N ARG A 95 16.59 -13.79 -1.98
CA ARG A 95 15.31 -14.27 -2.50
C ARG A 95 14.28 -13.15 -2.38
N ASN A 96 14.35 -12.17 -3.29
CA ASN A 96 13.36 -11.09 -3.35
C ASN A 96 11.98 -11.70 -3.64
N GLN A 97 10.95 -11.22 -2.96
CA GLN A 97 9.57 -11.68 -3.15
C GLN A 97 8.65 -10.57 -3.64
N TYR A 98 9.21 -9.44 -4.06
CA TYR A 98 8.44 -8.26 -4.45
C TYR A 98 7.37 -8.57 -5.51
N SER A 99 7.75 -9.22 -6.62
CA SER A 99 6.84 -9.54 -7.74
C SER A 99 5.73 -10.50 -7.32
N ASP A 100 6.08 -11.60 -6.66
CA ASP A 100 5.14 -12.60 -6.16
C ASP A 100 4.11 -11.98 -5.22
N ILE A 101 4.59 -11.17 -4.26
CA ILE A 101 3.74 -10.53 -3.26
C ILE A 101 2.91 -9.42 -3.89
N LYS A 102 3.47 -8.65 -4.82
CA LYS A 102 2.73 -7.63 -5.57
C LYS A 102 1.54 -8.25 -6.29
N GLN A 103 1.73 -9.39 -6.94
CA GLN A 103 0.64 -10.11 -7.60
C GLN A 103 -0.40 -10.59 -6.59
N GLN A 104 0.03 -11.29 -5.54
CA GLN A 104 -0.88 -11.78 -4.48
C GLN A 104 -1.71 -10.64 -3.86
N PHE A 105 -1.07 -9.51 -3.59
CA PHE A 105 -1.71 -8.36 -2.97
C PHE A 105 -2.58 -7.56 -3.93
N TYR A 106 -2.29 -7.57 -5.22
CA TYR A 106 -3.22 -7.02 -6.21
C TYR A 106 -4.56 -7.76 -6.14
N ASP A 107 -4.54 -9.09 -6.11
CA ASP A 107 -5.77 -9.91 -6.06
C ASP A 107 -6.53 -9.69 -4.75
N VAL A 108 -5.83 -9.69 -3.61
CA VAL A 108 -6.42 -9.39 -2.29
C VAL A 108 -7.03 -7.98 -2.27
N TYR A 109 -6.34 -6.98 -2.83
CA TYR A 109 -6.83 -5.62 -2.89
C TYR A 109 -8.12 -5.51 -3.72
N GLN A 110 -8.21 -6.23 -4.86
CA GLN A 110 -9.44 -6.25 -5.67
C GLN A 110 -10.61 -6.89 -4.91
N LEU A 111 -10.35 -7.96 -4.14
CA LEU A 111 -11.37 -8.57 -3.29
C LEU A 111 -11.84 -7.62 -2.18
N GLN A 112 -10.90 -6.96 -1.47
CA GLN A 112 -11.25 -5.96 -0.46
C GLN A 112 -12.10 -4.83 -1.04
N LYS A 113 -11.72 -4.30 -2.22
CA LYS A 113 -12.49 -3.26 -2.91
C LYS A 113 -13.92 -3.72 -3.22
N ARG A 114 -14.10 -4.96 -3.68
CA ARG A 114 -15.43 -5.54 -3.94
C ARG A 114 -16.24 -5.68 -2.65
N ILE A 115 -15.62 -6.14 -1.57
CA ILE A 115 -16.27 -6.25 -0.26
C ILE A 115 -16.75 -4.88 0.23
N TYR A 116 -15.90 -3.85 0.14
CA TYR A 116 -16.30 -2.49 0.52
C TYR A 116 -17.48 -1.97 -0.32
N HIS A 117 -17.47 -2.22 -1.62
CA HIS A 117 -18.59 -1.84 -2.48
C HIS A 117 -19.90 -2.57 -2.11
N ILE A 118 -19.81 -3.88 -1.81
CA ILE A 118 -20.96 -4.65 -1.32
C ILE A 118 -21.46 -4.06 0.00
N GLN A 119 -20.57 -3.78 0.94
CA GLN A 119 -20.92 -3.16 2.22
C GLN A 119 -21.64 -1.81 2.03
N GLU A 120 -21.10 -0.93 1.19
CA GLU A 120 -21.74 0.35 0.87
C GLU A 120 -23.13 0.16 0.26
N THR A 121 -23.27 -0.81 -0.65
CA THR A 121 -24.54 -1.16 -1.28
C THR A 121 -25.56 -1.67 -0.25
N LEU A 122 -25.15 -2.55 0.67
CA LEU A 122 -26.01 -3.05 1.74
C LEU A 122 -26.46 -1.91 2.68
N LEU A 123 -25.56 -0.99 3.02
CA LEU A 123 -25.90 0.18 3.84
C LEU A 123 -26.90 1.12 3.16
N GLN A 124 -26.81 1.28 1.84
CA GLN A 124 -27.77 2.10 1.07
C GLN A 124 -29.19 1.49 1.07
N HIS A 125 -29.29 0.17 1.16
CA HIS A 125 -30.57 -0.58 1.15
C HIS A 125 -30.95 -1.07 2.55
N ILE A 126 -30.48 -0.41 3.61
CA ILE A 126 -30.70 -0.84 5.00
C ILE A 126 -32.18 -0.87 5.42
N HIS A 127 -33.04 -0.14 4.70
CA HIS A 127 -34.49 -0.10 4.94
C HIS A 127 -35.30 -0.98 3.97
N ASP A 128 -34.64 -1.69 3.07
CA ASP A 128 -35.33 -2.59 2.15
C ASP A 128 -35.85 -3.82 2.90
N HIS A 129 -37.08 -4.21 2.59
CA HIS A 129 -37.76 -5.32 3.25
C HIS A 129 -37.03 -6.67 3.13
N ASN A 130 -36.16 -6.84 2.14
CA ASN A 130 -35.40 -8.06 1.88
C ASN A 130 -33.99 -8.07 2.50
N ILE A 131 -33.54 -6.98 3.14
CA ILE A 131 -32.16 -6.87 3.65
C ILE A 131 -31.83 -7.97 4.67
N HIS A 132 -32.79 -8.36 5.50
CA HIS A 132 -32.63 -9.43 6.47
C HIS A 132 -32.35 -10.78 5.81
N GLU A 133 -33.05 -11.11 4.71
CA GLU A 133 -32.82 -12.36 3.97
C GLU A 133 -31.43 -12.38 3.36
N VAL A 134 -31.01 -11.27 2.74
CA VAL A 134 -29.67 -11.12 2.14
C VAL A 134 -28.57 -11.32 3.20
N LEU A 135 -28.72 -10.72 4.39
CA LEU A 135 -27.76 -10.87 5.47
C LEU A 135 -27.70 -12.32 5.98
N THR A 136 -28.83 -12.97 6.20
CA THR A 136 -28.88 -14.38 6.62
C THR A 136 -28.21 -15.31 5.60
N GLN A 137 -28.40 -15.06 4.29
CA GLN A 137 -27.71 -15.83 3.26
C GLN A 137 -26.18 -15.67 3.34
N ILE A 138 -25.68 -14.46 3.60
CA ILE A 138 -24.24 -14.20 3.77
C ILE A 138 -23.70 -14.89 5.02
N GLU A 139 -24.41 -14.82 6.14
CA GLU A 139 -24.03 -15.44 7.42
C GLU A 139 -23.93 -16.98 7.30
N ASN A 140 -24.87 -17.60 6.59
CA ASN A 140 -24.91 -19.05 6.38
C ASN A 140 -23.79 -19.60 5.49
N LEU A 141 -23.05 -18.76 4.75
CA LEU A 141 -21.93 -19.22 3.92
C LEU A 141 -20.71 -19.65 4.75
N TYR A 142 -20.58 -19.18 5.99
CA TYR A 142 -19.39 -19.39 6.82
C TYR A 142 -19.69 -19.70 8.30
N GLY A 143 -20.98 -19.82 8.68
CA GLY A 143 -21.43 -20.24 10.01
C GLY A 143 -21.61 -21.75 10.10
#